data_AF-A0AAD8XX50-F1
#
_entry.id   AF-A0AAD8XX50-F1
#
_cell.length_a   1.000
_cell.length_b   1.000
_cell.length_c   1.000
_cell.angle_alpha   90.00
_cell.angle_beta   90.00
_cell.angle_gamma   90.00
#
_symmetry.space_group_name_H-M   'P 1'
#
loop_
_entity.id
_entity.type
_entity.pdbx_description
1 polymer ?
#
loop_
_entity_poly.entity_id
_entity_poly.type
_entity_poly.pdbx_seq_one_letter_code
_entity_poly.pdbx_strand_id
1 'polypeptide(L)'
;MSAHKMCTVVKVDVIIAVHNAQETIEETVKSAMHQEIPANLLTSLSNVKFDVVVCCYNDASTDNSIEMLYTLKEEYANNASLHHDESKLIMNTTLLVGTAAEGTSSRGAGYARNQAVKLRGMNTSHTNNSTDDAKCFHFLCILDSDDIMHPTRIAEQTSAMMSLGYGQHGKHLSEKALMGCQFDRIPRDSTWHYATWANSLSDKRVVLEQFRECTLLQPTWFISKSWFKSLGGWLGAPMSNEEMNKLKSADSSNYYRLVHSSELRETSPGVMSQTLRLAEDTRLFYAHLRAEGTLHLHRTSAPLVSYRHRVGMSQSSGTPRKLLMQLRAKAWEDIVFFGKKGPDNETVWSKNGFAIWGAGRDGKDFLKALSPEVASRVVCFVDVDSNKIEKIKFYDNPTIGRRIPILHFSLLAKNANKCVDNVVFGRVSKEKKNGDAFDTNKQKDTTRKCEEPKRKKQKTKSRHEETIDLSVLQDLPVVVCVAMYRTNGALESNVASIERVEGKDLWHIS
;
A
#
# COMPACT_ATOMS: atom_id res chain seq x y z
N MET A 1 -21.07 -45.28 -12.17
CA MET A 1 -19.85 -44.87 -11.46
C MET A 1 -20.07 -43.46 -10.93
N SER A 2 -20.26 -43.32 -9.61
CA SER A 2 -20.43 -42.01 -8.98
C SER A 2 -19.09 -41.28 -9.03
N ALA A 3 -18.99 -40.20 -9.80
CA ALA A 3 -17.83 -39.33 -9.74
C ALA A 3 -17.79 -38.75 -8.32
N HIS A 4 -16.86 -39.23 -7.48
CA HIS A 4 -16.56 -38.56 -6.22
C HIS A 4 -16.21 -37.11 -6.55
N LYS A 5 -17.15 -36.18 -6.30
CA LYS A 5 -16.89 -34.75 -6.40
C LYS A 5 -15.73 -34.46 -5.46
N MET A 6 -14.57 -34.13 -6.02
CA MET A 6 -13.40 -33.75 -5.24
C MET A 6 -13.78 -32.60 -4.31
N CYS A 7 -13.67 -32.84 -3.02
CA CYS A 7 -13.89 -31.84 -1.99
C CYS A 7 -12.68 -30.90 -1.95
N THR A 8 -12.93 -29.59 -2.08
CA THR A 8 -11.86 -28.59 -1.95
C THR A 8 -11.81 -28.13 -0.51
N VAL A 9 -10.64 -28.22 0.13
CA VAL A 9 -10.45 -27.68 1.47
C VAL A 9 -9.93 -26.25 1.34
N VAL A 10 -10.58 -25.30 2.00
CA VAL A 10 -10.13 -23.91 2.06
C VAL A 10 -9.84 -23.56 3.51
N LYS A 11 -8.56 -23.37 3.81
CA LYS A 11 -8.07 -22.85 5.09
C LYS A 11 -8.02 -21.33 5.02
N VAL A 12 -8.60 -20.68 6.02
CA VAL A 12 -8.53 -19.21 6.15
C VAL A 12 -8.00 -18.87 7.53
N ASP A 13 -6.91 -18.13 7.59
CA ASP A 13 -6.38 -17.56 8.83
C ASP A 13 -6.77 -16.08 8.87
N VAL A 14 -7.71 -15.71 9.73
CA VAL A 14 -8.02 -14.30 9.99
C VAL A 14 -6.92 -13.74 10.89
N ILE A 15 -6.14 -12.77 10.40
CA ILE A 15 -4.95 -12.26 11.07
C ILE A 15 -5.27 -10.95 11.76
N ILE A 16 -5.25 -10.95 13.10
CA ILE A 16 -5.54 -9.78 13.95
C ILE A 16 -4.31 -9.45 14.79
N ALA A 17 -3.69 -8.31 14.49
CA ALA A 17 -2.63 -7.73 15.33
C ALA A 17 -3.27 -6.89 16.43
N VAL A 18 -2.90 -7.13 17.68
CA VAL A 18 -3.51 -6.50 18.84
C VAL A 18 -2.47 -5.71 19.62
N HIS A 19 -2.71 -4.43 19.82
CA HIS A 19 -1.96 -3.59 20.76
C HIS A 19 -2.90 -2.50 21.29
N ASN A 20 -3.21 -2.53 22.58
CA ASN A 20 -4.08 -1.57 23.26
C ASN A 20 -5.46 -1.39 22.59
N ALA A 21 -6.18 -2.49 22.42
CA ALA A 21 -7.45 -2.56 21.73
C ALA A 21 -8.64 -2.94 22.65
N GLN A 22 -8.54 -2.73 23.97
CA GLN A 22 -9.57 -3.17 24.92
C GLN A 22 -10.99 -2.69 24.57
N GLU A 23 -11.13 -1.51 23.97
CA GLU A 23 -12.42 -0.92 23.62
C GLU A 23 -13.10 -1.57 22.42
N THR A 24 -12.36 -2.33 21.61
CA THR A 24 -12.82 -2.77 20.27
C THR A 24 -12.55 -4.22 19.96
N ILE A 25 -11.64 -4.87 20.70
CA ILE A 25 -11.20 -6.22 20.40
C ILE A 25 -12.33 -7.24 20.52
N GLU A 26 -13.26 -7.05 21.46
CA GLU A 26 -14.40 -7.95 21.65
C GLU A 26 -15.29 -8.02 20.42
N GLU A 27 -15.74 -6.85 19.94
CA GLU A 27 -16.59 -6.73 18.75
C GLU A 27 -15.86 -7.22 17.49
N THR A 28 -14.57 -6.89 17.37
CA THR A 28 -13.71 -7.35 16.27
C THR A 28 -13.67 -8.88 16.21
N VAL A 29 -13.33 -9.54 17.33
CA VAL A 29 -13.24 -11.00 17.40
C VAL A 29 -14.60 -11.65 17.18
N LYS A 30 -15.67 -11.14 17.81
CA LYS A 30 -17.02 -11.67 17.63
C LYS A 30 -17.45 -11.63 16.15
N SER A 31 -17.17 -10.53 15.45
CA SER A 31 -17.46 -10.39 14.02
C SER A 31 -16.67 -11.35 13.13
N ALA A 32 -15.39 -11.61 13.47
CA ALA A 32 -14.53 -12.54 12.74
C ALA A 32 -14.90 -14.01 13.00
N MET A 33 -15.40 -14.33 14.20
CA MET A 33 -15.87 -15.66 14.57
C MET A 33 -17.23 -16.00 13.96
N HIS A 34 -18.03 -14.99 13.60
CA HIS A 34 -19.35 -15.16 12.98
C HIS A 34 -19.26 -14.94 11.46
N GLN A 35 -18.98 -16.01 10.73
CA GLN A 35 -18.90 -16.00 9.27
C GLN A 35 -19.88 -16.99 8.64
N GLU A 36 -20.46 -16.62 7.50
CA GLU A 36 -21.50 -17.38 6.82
C GLU A 36 -21.29 -17.44 5.30
N ILE A 37 -21.90 -18.45 4.68
CA ILE A 37 -22.01 -18.58 3.22
C ILE A 37 -23.33 -17.95 2.78
N PRO A 38 -23.31 -16.83 2.03
CA PRO A 38 -24.55 -16.20 1.59
C PRO A 38 -25.27 -17.06 0.56
N ALA A 39 -26.59 -16.89 0.45
CA ALA A 39 -27.45 -17.70 -0.40
C ALA A 39 -27.00 -17.79 -1.87
N ASN A 40 -26.46 -16.68 -2.42
CA ASN A 40 -25.92 -16.62 -3.79
C ASN A 40 -24.67 -17.49 -4.00
N LEU A 41 -23.97 -17.91 -2.95
CA LEU A 41 -22.75 -18.71 -3.02
C LEU A 41 -22.92 -20.17 -2.56
N LEU A 42 -24.09 -20.56 -2.04
CA LEU A 42 -24.34 -21.92 -1.56
C LEU A 42 -24.07 -23.00 -2.63
N THR A 43 -24.40 -22.71 -3.89
CA THR A 43 -24.19 -23.64 -5.00
C THR A 43 -22.72 -23.69 -5.41
N SER A 44 -22.07 -22.54 -5.59
CA SER A 44 -20.67 -22.45 -6.04
C SER A 44 -19.67 -22.95 -5.00
N LEU A 45 -20.02 -22.86 -3.71
CA LEU A 45 -19.20 -23.33 -2.59
C LEU A 45 -19.69 -24.66 -2.00
N SER A 46 -20.63 -25.34 -2.66
CA SER A 46 -21.24 -26.59 -2.14
C SER A 46 -20.24 -27.74 -1.92
N ASN A 47 -19.11 -27.74 -2.65
CA ASN A 47 -18.03 -28.72 -2.53
C ASN A 47 -16.80 -28.17 -1.79
N VAL A 48 -16.92 -27.00 -1.15
CA VAL A 48 -15.87 -26.38 -0.36
C VAL A 48 -16.07 -26.70 1.11
N LYS A 49 -15.02 -27.21 1.75
CA LYS A 49 -14.95 -27.35 3.20
C LYS A 49 -14.08 -26.23 3.76
N PHE A 50 -14.68 -25.33 4.53
CA PHE A 50 -13.98 -24.25 5.22
C PHE A 50 -13.34 -24.74 6.52
N ASP A 51 -12.11 -24.29 6.76
CA ASP A 51 -11.35 -24.44 8.00
C ASP A 51 -10.85 -23.04 8.40
N VAL A 52 -11.68 -22.33 9.16
CA VAL A 52 -11.44 -20.92 9.53
C VAL A 52 -10.83 -20.86 10.92
N VAL A 53 -9.75 -20.10 11.04
CA VAL A 53 -9.11 -19.81 12.33
C VAL A 53 -8.89 -18.31 12.46
N VAL A 54 -9.39 -17.73 13.55
CA VAL A 54 -9.09 -16.36 13.96
C VAL A 54 -7.82 -16.38 14.81
N CYS A 55 -6.77 -15.74 14.32
CA CYS A 55 -5.44 -15.68 14.92
C CYS A 55 -5.19 -14.27 15.49
N CYS A 56 -5.36 -14.11 16.79
CA CYS A 56 -5.05 -12.89 17.51
C CYS A 56 -3.65 -12.95 18.12
N TYR A 57 -2.81 -11.95 17.86
CA TYR A 57 -1.52 -11.82 18.53
C TYR A 57 -1.41 -10.48 19.26
N ASN A 58 -1.26 -10.56 20.59
CA ASN A 58 -1.03 -9.43 21.47
C ASN A 58 0.45 -9.00 21.46
N ASP A 59 0.72 -7.81 20.97
CA ASP A 59 2.07 -7.22 20.88
C ASP A 59 2.32 -6.27 22.05
N ALA A 60 2.42 -6.86 23.25
CA ALA A 60 2.72 -6.15 24.49
C ALA A 60 1.74 -4.99 24.80
N SER A 61 0.43 -5.28 24.76
CA SER A 61 -0.57 -4.34 25.27
C SER A 61 -0.34 -4.03 26.75
N THR A 62 -0.67 -2.81 27.14
CA THR A 62 -0.61 -2.30 28.51
C THR A 62 -2.00 -2.08 29.11
N ASP A 63 -3.05 -2.42 28.37
CA ASP A 63 -4.45 -2.39 28.78
C ASP A 63 -5.02 -3.81 28.90
N ASN A 64 -6.33 -3.94 29.12
CA ASN A 64 -6.99 -5.25 29.34
C ASN A 64 -7.17 -6.11 28.07
N SER A 65 -6.50 -5.78 26.96
CA SER A 65 -6.72 -6.48 25.68
C SER A 65 -6.45 -7.99 25.76
N ILE A 66 -5.43 -8.41 26.50
CA ILE A 66 -5.03 -9.82 26.55
C ILE A 66 -5.96 -10.63 27.44
N GLU A 67 -6.42 -10.07 28.55
CA GLU A 67 -7.42 -10.66 29.44
C GLU A 67 -8.72 -10.90 28.68
N MET A 68 -9.19 -9.90 27.93
CA MET A 68 -10.39 -10.02 27.10
C MET A 68 -10.25 -11.10 26.02
N LEU A 69 -9.09 -11.22 25.38
CA LEU A 69 -8.82 -12.29 24.40
C LEU A 69 -8.87 -13.68 25.04
N TYR A 70 -8.36 -13.84 26.26
CA TYR A 70 -8.45 -15.12 26.97
C TYR A 70 -9.88 -15.46 27.39
N THR A 71 -10.65 -14.49 27.89
CA THR A 71 -12.08 -14.67 28.17
C THR A 71 -12.84 -15.13 26.93
N LEU A 72 -12.66 -14.45 25.80
CA LEU A 72 -13.29 -14.85 24.53
C LEU A 72 -12.85 -16.26 24.09
N LYS A 73 -11.57 -16.60 24.24
CA LYS A 73 -11.07 -17.93 23.90
C LYS A 73 -11.74 -19.02 24.72
N GLU A 74 -11.93 -18.80 26.02
CA GLU A 74 -12.65 -19.73 26.90
C GLU A 74 -14.14 -19.83 26.53
N GLU A 75 -14.81 -18.71 26.28
CA GLU A 75 -16.20 -18.67 25.82
C GLU A 75 -16.42 -19.52 24.55
N TYR A 76 -15.58 -19.33 23.53
CA TYR A 76 -15.70 -20.08 22.28
C TYR A 76 -15.28 -21.55 22.42
N ALA A 77 -14.31 -21.86 23.29
CA ALA A 77 -13.95 -23.25 23.58
C ALA A 77 -15.10 -24.01 24.26
N ASN A 78 -15.81 -23.36 25.18
CA ASN A 78 -16.95 -23.96 25.89
C ASN A 78 -18.17 -24.13 24.96
N ASN A 79 -18.41 -23.17 24.07
CA ASN A 79 -19.55 -23.18 23.15
C ASN A 79 -19.37 -24.09 21.91
N ALA A 80 -18.14 -24.52 21.62
CA ALA A 80 -17.85 -25.43 20.49
C ALA A 80 -18.62 -26.76 20.55
N SER A 81 -19.12 -27.15 21.73
CA SER A 81 -19.87 -28.38 21.96
C SER A 81 -21.38 -28.26 21.70
N LEU A 82 -21.92 -27.03 21.52
CA LEU A 82 -23.36 -26.75 21.54
C LEU A 82 -23.98 -26.38 20.19
N HIS A 83 -23.16 -26.06 19.18
CA HIS A 83 -23.63 -25.63 17.87
C HIS A 83 -23.21 -26.59 16.76
N HIS A 84 -23.82 -27.78 16.73
CA HIS A 84 -24.01 -28.50 15.48
C HIS A 84 -25.27 -27.93 14.79
N ASP A 85 -25.18 -26.71 14.28
CA ASP A 85 -26.17 -26.26 13.30
C ASP A 85 -25.90 -27.03 11.99
N GLU A 86 -26.79 -27.94 11.62
CA GLU A 86 -26.72 -28.68 10.35
C GLU A 86 -26.98 -27.76 9.14
N SER A 87 -27.39 -26.51 9.37
CA SER A 87 -27.44 -25.51 8.32
C SER A 87 -26.01 -25.22 7.85
N LYS A 88 -25.67 -25.61 6.62
CA LYS A 88 -24.37 -25.35 5.95
C LYS A 88 -24.01 -23.86 5.79
N LEU A 89 -24.74 -22.97 6.46
CA LEU A 89 -24.66 -21.52 6.33
C LEU A 89 -23.55 -20.97 7.21
N ILE A 90 -23.39 -21.40 8.46
CA ILE A 90 -22.41 -20.84 9.40
C ILE A 90 -21.10 -21.63 9.34
N MET A 91 -19.97 -20.91 9.20
CA MET A 91 -18.64 -21.50 9.17
C MET A 91 -18.15 -21.84 10.58
N ASN A 92 -17.74 -23.09 10.78
CA ASN A 92 -17.04 -23.47 12.01
C ASN A 92 -15.69 -22.75 12.09
N THR A 93 -15.51 -21.98 13.17
CA THR A 93 -14.37 -21.08 13.34
C THR A 93 -13.71 -21.31 14.70
N THR A 94 -12.38 -21.33 14.74
CA THR A 94 -11.59 -21.50 15.97
C THR A 94 -10.82 -20.22 16.31
N LEU A 95 -10.79 -19.84 17.59
CA LEU A 95 -9.99 -18.71 18.08
C LEU A 95 -8.64 -19.19 18.63
N LEU A 96 -7.54 -18.65 18.09
CA LEU A 96 -6.18 -18.81 18.60
C LEU A 96 -5.65 -17.46 19.09
N VAL A 97 -5.07 -17.47 20.30
CA VAL A 97 -4.48 -16.30 20.93
C VAL A 97 -3.01 -16.58 21.23
N GLY A 98 -2.14 -15.67 20.81
CA GLY A 98 -0.74 -15.60 21.23
C GLY A 98 -0.41 -14.24 21.82
N THR A 99 0.67 -14.16 22.58
CA THR A 99 1.12 -12.91 23.21
C THR A 99 2.64 -12.80 23.17
N ALA A 100 3.14 -11.57 23.09
CA ALA A 100 4.54 -11.26 23.35
C ALA A 100 4.91 -11.64 24.79
N ALA A 101 6.20 -11.94 25.00
CA ALA A 101 6.72 -12.26 26.33
C ALA A 101 6.56 -11.06 27.28
N GLU A 102 6.35 -11.35 28.55
CA GLU A 102 6.23 -10.34 29.60
C GLU A 102 7.50 -9.46 29.65
N GLY A 103 7.32 -8.15 29.89
CA GLY A 103 8.41 -7.18 29.95
C GLY A 103 8.98 -6.75 28.58
N THR A 104 8.45 -7.24 27.46
CA THR A 104 8.81 -6.76 26.12
C THR A 104 8.02 -5.51 25.72
N SER A 105 8.57 -4.72 24.80
CA SER A 105 7.88 -3.56 24.22
C SER A 105 7.23 -3.90 22.87
N SER A 106 6.20 -3.14 22.50
CA SER A 106 5.54 -3.30 21.20
C SER A 106 6.52 -3.14 20.05
N ARG A 107 6.40 -4.05 19.08
CA ARG A 107 7.22 -4.14 17.87
C ARG A 107 6.47 -3.73 16.61
N GLY A 108 5.22 -3.30 16.76
CA GLY A 108 4.39 -2.76 15.72
C GLY A 108 3.52 -3.80 15.03
N ALA A 109 2.50 -3.32 14.31
CA ALA A 109 1.47 -4.16 13.70
C ALA A 109 2.05 -5.17 12.71
N GLY A 110 3.06 -4.80 11.91
CA GLY A 110 3.75 -5.74 11.02
C GLY A 110 4.35 -6.95 11.74
N TYR A 111 4.98 -6.73 12.91
CA TYR A 111 5.50 -7.82 13.73
C TYR A 111 4.36 -8.70 14.28
N ALA A 112 3.35 -8.08 14.87
CA ALA A 112 2.21 -8.78 15.45
C ALA A 112 1.49 -9.67 14.42
N ARG A 113 1.24 -9.15 13.21
CA ARG A 113 0.63 -9.91 12.10
C ARG A 113 1.51 -11.10 11.68
N ASN A 114 2.83 -10.92 11.60
CA ASN A 114 3.76 -12.02 11.32
C ASN A 114 3.69 -13.12 12.38
N GLN A 115 3.48 -12.79 13.67
CA GLN A 115 3.32 -13.79 14.72
C GLN A 115 1.95 -14.47 14.67
N ALA A 116 0.87 -13.73 14.45
CA ALA A 116 -0.47 -14.27 14.25
C ALA A 116 -0.51 -15.31 13.11
N VAL A 117 0.20 -15.09 11.99
CA VAL A 117 0.30 -16.06 10.88
C VAL A 117 0.86 -17.42 11.30
N LYS A 118 1.68 -17.46 12.37
CA LYS A 118 2.33 -18.68 12.85
C LYS A 118 1.46 -19.51 13.80
N LEU A 119 0.45 -18.90 14.44
CA LEU A 119 -0.32 -19.52 15.53
C LEU A 119 -0.94 -20.86 15.14
N ARG A 120 -1.54 -20.97 13.95
CA ARG A 120 -2.10 -22.24 13.47
C ARG A 120 -1.07 -23.38 13.48
N GLY A 121 0.16 -23.12 13.07
CA GLY A 121 1.21 -24.14 12.96
C GLY A 121 1.85 -24.53 14.29
N MET A 122 1.75 -23.66 15.30
CA MET A 122 2.27 -23.95 16.64
C MET A 122 1.40 -24.96 17.39
N ASN A 123 0.11 -25.04 17.07
CA ASN A 123 -0.86 -25.93 17.72
C ASN A 123 -1.06 -27.27 17.01
N THR A 124 -0.40 -27.50 15.87
CA THR A 124 -0.44 -28.80 15.18
C THR A 124 0.73 -29.67 15.64
N SER A 125 0.47 -30.63 16.53
CA SER A 125 1.34 -31.80 16.74
C SER A 125 1.56 -32.46 15.37
N HIS A 126 2.81 -32.78 15.02
CA HIS A 126 3.16 -33.39 13.74
C HIS A 126 2.37 -34.67 13.50
N THR A 127 1.24 -34.57 12.79
CA THR A 127 0.49 -35.70 12.27
C THR A 127 0.51 -35.58 10.76
N ASN A 128 1.60 -36.09 10.18
CA ASN A 128 1.70 -36.33 8.75
C ASN A 128 0.79 -37.49 8.38
N ASN A 129 -0.48 -37.21 8.13
CA ASN A 129 -1.36 -38.10 7.37
C ASN A 129 -1.89 -37.30 6.18
N SER A 130 -1.08 -37.16 5.14
CA SER A 130 -1.54 -36.68 3.84
C SER A 130 -2.38 -37.78 3.19
N THR A 131 -3.69 -37.57 3.16
CA THR A 131 -4.54 -38.17 2.14
C THR A 131 -4.46 -37.24 0.93
N ASP A 132 -3.75 -37.67 -0.10
CA ASP A 132 -3.28 -36.86 -1.24
C ASP A 132 -4.36 -36.49 -2.29
N ASP A 133 -5.66 -36.64 -1.96
CA ASP A 133 -6.73 -36.46 -2.96
C ASP A 133 -7.46 -35.10 -2.92
N ALA A 134 -7.23 -34.24 -1.91
CA ALA A 134 -7.96 -32.96 -1.78
C ALA A 134 -7.12 -31.74 -2.20
N LYS A 135 -7.62 -30.95 -3.16
CA LYS A 135 -7.07 -29.62 -3.47
C LYS A 135 -7.23 -28.72 -2.24
N CYS A 136 -6.12 -28.20 -1.72
CA CYS A 136 -6.10 -27.34 -0.53
C CYS A 136 -5.68 -25.92 -0.90
N PHE A 137 -6.53 -24.93 -0.61
CA PHE A 137 -6.17 -23.52 -0.61
C PHE A 137 -5.91 -23.05 0.83
N HIS A 138 -4.96 -22.14 1.01
CA HIS A 138 -4.69 -21.53 2.30
C HIS A 138 -4.52 -20.03 2.15
N PHE A 139 -5.50 -19.27 2.63
CA PHE A 139 -5.53 -17.82 2.57
C PHE A 139 -5.33 -17.18 3.94
N LEU A 140 -4.76 -15.99 3.93
CA LEU A 140 -4.75 -15.04 5.04
C LEU A 140 -5.81 -14.00 4.75
N CYS A 141 -6.69 -13.75 5.72
CA CYS A 141 -7.70 -12.70 5.69
C CYS A 141 -7.34 -11.66 6.74
N ILE A 142 -7.05 -10.43 6.35
CA ILE A 142 -6.54 -9.44 7.30
C ILE A 142 -7.68 -8.68 7.98
N LEU A 143 -7.53 -8.38 9.27
CA LEU A 143 -8.48 -7.55 10.03
C LEU A 143 -7.71 -6.78 11.10
N ASP A 144 -7.94 -5.48 11.21
CA ASP A 144 -7.34 -4.69 12.30
C ASP A 144 -8.18 -4.86 13.58
N SER A 145 -7.54 -4.70 14.74
CA SER A 145 -8.13 -4.98 16.06
C SER A 145 -9.28 -4.04 16.47
N ASP A 146 -9.68 -3.15 15.59
CA ASP A 146 -10.73 -2.17 15.79
C ASP A 146 -11.75 -2.08 14.66
N ASP A 147 -11.69 -3.01 13.71
CA ASP A 147 -12.60 -3.10 12.57
C ASP A 147 -13.63 -4.22 12.74
N ILE A 148 -14.72 -4.14 11.98
CA ILE A 148 -15.79 -5.16 12.02
C ILE A 148 -15.78 -5.94 10.71
N MET A 149 -15.64 -7.25 10.80
CA MET A 149 -15.78 -8.14 9.64
C MET A 149 -17.27 -8.41 9.36
N HIS A 150 -17.75 -8.13 8.14
CA HIS A 150 -19.13 -8.50 7.80
C HIS A 150 -19.26 -10.02 7.62
N PRO A 151 -20.45 -10.60 7.87
CA PRO A 151 -20.64 -12.05 7.98
C PRO A 151 -20.23 -12.86 6.74
N THR A 152 -20.32 -12.28 5.54
CA THR A 152 -20.12 -13.02 4.28
C THR A 152 -18.72 -12.87 3.70
N ARG A 153 -17.81 -12.12 4.36
CA ARG A 153 -16.52 -11.72 3.80
C ARG A 153 -15.67 -12.90 3.36
N ILE A 154 -15.53 -13.91 4.20
CA ILE A 154 -14.69 -15.08 3.89
C ILE A 154 -15.23 -15.84 2.69
N ALA A 155 -16.55 -16.06 2.61
CA ALA A 155 -17.18 -16.75 1.49
C ALA A 155 -17.01 -15.98 0.18
N GLU A 156 -17.30 -14.67 0.21
CA GLU A 156 -17.24 -13.77 -0.94
C GLU A 156 -15.81 -13.66 -1.52
N GLN A 157 -14.81 -13.36 -0.68
CA GLN A 157 -13.42 -13.26 -1.15
C GLN A 157 -12.83 -14.63 -1.55
N THR A 158 -13.24 -15.73 -0.90
CA THR A 158 -12.85 -17.09 -1.32
C THR A 158 -13.41 -17.42 -2.70
N SER A 159 -14.71 -17.20 -2.91
CA SER A 159 -15.36 -17.44 -4.19
C SER A 159 -14.70 -16.63 -5.31
N ALA A 160 -14.42 -15.35 -5.05
CA ALA A 160 -13.72 -14.49 -5.99
C ALA A 160 -12.30 -14.99 -6.28
N MET A 161 -11.51 -15.38 -5.27
CA MET A 161 -10.18 -15.95 -5.46
C MET A 161 -10.20 -17.23 -6.31
N MET A 162 -11.14 -18.14 -6.03
CA MET A 162 -11.30 -19.40 -6.76
C MET A 162 -11.76 -19.17 -8.21
N SER A 163 -12.46 -18.08 -8.48
CA SER A 163 -12.94 -17.72 -9.82
C SER A 163 -11.85 -17.16 -10.74
N LEU A 164 -10.67 -16.83 -10.21
CA LEU A 164 -9.54 -16.35 -11.03
C LEU A 164 -9.04 -17.42 -12.02
N GLY A 165 -9.31 -18.69 -11.77
CA GLY A 165 -8.93 -19.78 -12.65
C GLY A 165 -7.42 -20.06 -12.65
N TYR A 166 -6.94 -20.67 -13.73
CA TYR A 166 -5.58 -21.20 -13.83
C TYR A 166 -4.78 -20.47 -14.91
N GLY A 167 -3.52 -20.20 -14.58
CA GLY A 167 -2.57 -19.60 -15.51
C GLY A 167 -1.83 -20.63 -16.36
N GLN A 168 -0.82 -20.15 -17.07
CA GLN A 168 0.15 -21.00 -17.74
C GLN A 168 0.85 -21.90 -16.71
N HIS A 169 1.14 -23.15 -17.08
CA HIS A 169 1.73 -24.18 -16.20
C HIS A 169 0.81 -24.76 -15.11
N GLY A 170 -0.51 -24.58 -15.22
CA GLY A 170 -1.49 -25.27 -14.35
C GLY A 170 -1.52 -24.77 -12.90
N LYS A 171 -0.85 -23.66 -12.58
CA LYS A 171 -0.94 -23.00 -11.27
C LYS A 171 -2.20 -22.15 -11.19
N HIS A 172 -2.84 -22.14 -10.02
CA HIS A 172 -4.02 -21.32 -9.83
C HIS A 172 -3.62 -19.84 -9.71
N LEU A 173 -4.33 -18.93 -10.36
CA LEU A 173 -3.97 -17.50 -10.35
C LEU A 173 -4.09 -16.86 -8.97
N SER A 174 -4.89 -17.43 -8.08
CA SER A 174 -4.96 -17.01 -6.67
C SER A 174 -3.65 -17.19 -5.88
N GLU A 175 -2.71 -18.01 -6.38
CA GLU A 175 -1.40 -18.20 -5.73
C GLU A 175 -0.53 -16.94 -5.75
N LYS A 176 -0.84 -15.95 -6.60
CA LYS A 176 -0.11 -14.67 -6.67
C LYS A 176 -1.04 -13.45 -6.60
N ALA A 177 -2.31 -13.66 -6.28
CA ALA A 177 -3.28 -12.59 -6.19
C ALA A 177 -3.28 -11.95 -4.79
N LEU A 178 -3.39 -10.62 -4.77
CA LEU A 178 -3.81 -9.85 -3.60
C LEU A 178 -5.22 -9.33 -3.90
N MET A 179 -6.19 -9.76 -3.09
CA MET A 179 -7.57 -9.36 -3.24
C MET A 179 -7.97 -8.41 -2.11
N GLY A 180 -8.48 -7.23 -2.47
CA GLY A 180 -9.21 -6.36 -1.56
C GLY A 180 -10.72 -6.54 -1.71
N CYS A 181 -11.48 -5.78 -0.95
CA CYS A 181 -12.94 -5.71 -1.06
C CYS A 181 -13.44 -4.28 -0.79
N GLN A 182 -14.70 -4.04 -1.12
CA GLN A 182 -15.36 -2.80 -0.72
C GLN A 182 -15.59 -2.75 0.79
N PHE A 183 -15.43 -1.57 1.37
CA PHE A 183 -15.53 -1.32 2.81
C PHE A 183 -16.40 -0.09 3.11
N ASP A 184 -16.95 -0.01 4.31
CA ASP A 184 -17.55 1.22 4.83
C ASP A 184 -16.79 1.75 6.06
N ARG A 185 -17.28 2.87 6.60
CA ARG A 185 -16.60 3.62 7.66
C ARG A 185 -17.48 3.69 8.90
N ILE A 186 -16.84 3.66 10.07
CA ILE A 186 -17.46 3.99 11.35
C ILE A 186 -16.73 5.19 11.95
N PRO A 187 -17.38 6.35 12.13
CA PRO A 187 -18.72 6.71 11.60
C PRO A 187 -18.72 6.86 10.06
N ARG A 188 -19.89 6.76 9.43
CA ARG A 188 -20.06 6.66 7.96
C ARG A 188 -19.50 7.84 7.16
N ASP A 189 -19.48 9.02 7.77
CA ASP A 189 -19.00 10.27 7.18
C ASP A 189 -17.48 10.45 7.29
N SER A 190 -16.79 9.63 8.09
CA SER A 190 -15.34 9.70 8.26
C SER A 190 -14.61 9.43 6.96
N THR A 191 -13.87 10.41 6.46
CA THR A 191 -13.07 10.31 5.23
C THR A 191 -13.89 9.80 4.03
N TRP A 192 -15.18 10.16 3.94
CA TRP A 192 -16.11 9.58 2.96
C TRP A 192 -15.65 9.70 1.50
N HIS A 193 -14.97 10.80 1.13
CA HIS A 193 -14.39 10.99 -0.19
C HIS A 193 -13.36 9.90 -0.53
N TYR A 194 -12.55 9.50 0.46
CA TYR A 194 -11.54 8.47 0.32
C TYR A 194 -12.18 7.08 0.18
N ALA A 195 -13.18 6.76 1.00
CA ALA A 195 -13.94 5.52 0.87
C ALA A 195 -14.65 5.42 -0.49
N THR A 196 -15.26 6.52 -0.94
CA THR A 196 -15.91 6.61 -2.26
C THR A 196 -14.92 6.35 -3.39
N TRP A 197 -13.76 7.04 -3.38
CA TRP A 197 -12.70 6.82 -4.37
C TRP A 197 -12.24 5.37 -4.38
N ALA A 198 -11.84 4.81 -3.23
CA ALA A 198 -11.31 3.45 -3.12
C ALA A 198 -12.31 2.39 -3.60
N ASN A 199 -13.58 2.50 -3.19
CA ASN A 199 -14.63 1.56 -3.59
C ASN A 199 -15.06 1.69 -5.06
N SER A 200 -14.75 2.83 -5.71
CA SER A 200 -15.12 3.12 -7.11
C SER A 200 -14.03 2.77 -8.13
N LEU A 201 -12.82 2.43 -7.67
CA LEU A 201 -11.72 2.07 -8.57
C LEU A 201 -12.13 0.90 -9.47
N SER A 202 -11.94 1.04 -10.78
CA SER A 202 -12.02 -0.08 -11.72
C SER A 202 -10.77 -0.95 -11.64
N ASP A 203 -10.81 -2.18 -12.16
CA ASP A 203 -9.66 -3.10 -12.15
C ASP A 203 -8.42 -2.47 -12.81
N LYS A 204 -8.64 -1.70 -13.88
CA LYS A 204 -7.58 -0.93 -14.54
C LYS A 204 -6.99 0.14 -13.61
N ARG A 205 -7.82 0.89 -12.87
CA ARG A 205 -7.34 1.96 -11.98
C ARG A 205 -6.67 1.43 -10.72
N VAL A 206 -7.07 0.26 -10.21
CA VAL A 206 -6.37 -0.42 -9.11
C VAL A 206 -4.89 -0.62 -9.45
N VAL A 207 -4.57 -0.94 -10.71
CA VAL A 207 -3.18 -1.10 -11.18
C VAL A 207 -2.54 0.25 -11.52
N LEU A 208 -3.21 1.11 -12.28
CA LEU A 208 -2.60 2.37 -12.74
C LEU A 208 -2.35 3.39 -11.62
N GLU A 209 -3.11 3.33 -10.53
CA GLU A 209 -2.93 4.23 -9.37
C GLU A 209 -1.98 3.67 -8.30
N GLN A 210 -1.28 2.57 -8.57
CA GLN A 210 -0.44 1.86 -7.58
C GLN A 210 0.67 2.73 -6.93
N PHE A 211 1.13 3.79 -7.57
CA PHE A 211 2.12 4.71 -7.00
C PHE A 211 1.51 6.01 -6.45
N ARG A 212 0.20 6.19 -6.60
CA ARG A 212 -0.53 7.29 -5.95
C ARG A 212 -0.91 6.93 -4.54
N GLU A 213 -1.38 5.70 -4.34
CA GLU A 213 -1.85 5.18 -3.07
C GLU A 213 -1.77 3.65 -3.03
N CYS A 214 -1.83 3.06 -1.84
CA CYS A 214 -2.14 1.64 -1.68
C CYS A 214 -3.59 1.39 -2.17
N THR A 215 -3.75 0.93 -3.41
CA THR A 215 -5.07 0.89 -4.09
C THR A 215 -6.00 -0.21 -3.59
N LEU A 216 -5.46 -1.21 -2.90
CA LEU A 216 -6.22 -2.16 -2.09
C LEU A 216 -5.91 -1.85 -0.63
N LEU A 217 -6.89 -1.40 0.13
CA LEU A 217 -6.63 -0.94 1.49
C LEU A 217 -6.52 -2.12 2.45
N GLN A 218 -5.58 -2.09 3.38
CA GLN A 218 -5.72 -2.85 4.61
C GLN A 218 -6.85 -2.20 5.46
N PRO A 219 -7.75 -2.96 6.11
CA PRO A 219 -7.74 -4.40 6.39
C PRO A 219 -8.26 -5.33 5.29
N THR A 220 -8.69 -4.84 4.12
CA THR A 220 -9.48 -5.63 3.14
C THR A 220 -8.77 -6.84 2.52
N TRP A 221 -7.46 -6.96 2.76
CA TRP A 221 -6.60 -7.93 2.10
C TRP A 221 -6.97 -9.39 2.37
N PHE A 222 -6.99 -10.15 1.29
CA PHE A 222 -7.13 -11.60 1.24
C PHE A 222 -6.05 -12.12 0.28
N ILE A 223 -5.15 -12.98 0.77
CA ILE A 223 -3.91 -13.35 0.05
C ILE A 223 -3.50 -14.79 0.37
N SER A 224 -2.90 -15.51 -0.58
CA SER A 224 -2.35 -16.84 -0.32
C SER A 224 -1.25 -16.80 0.76
N LYS A 225 -1.30 -17.72 1.73
CA LYS A 225 -0.29 -17.86 2.78
C LYS A 225 1.08 -18.23 2.23
N SER A 226 1.15 -19.07 1.20
CA SER A 226 2.42 -19.42 0.55
C SER A 226 3.03 -18.21 -0.16
N TRP A 227 2.20 -17.41 -0.83
CA TRP A 227 2.64 -16.17 -1.49
C TRP A 227 3.16 -15.17 -0.49
N PHE A 228 2.39 -14.89 0.57
CA PHE A 228 2.80 -14.02 1.67
C PHE A 228 4.17 -14.41 2.24
N LYS A 229 4.40 -15.71 2.49
CA LYS A 229 5.70 -16.21 2.96
C LYS A 229 6.82 -15.95 1.93
N SER A 230 6.56 -16.18 0.64
CA SER A 230 7.55 -15.95 -0.42
C SER A 230 7.94 -14.47 -0.57
N LEU A 231 7.06 -13.55 -0.17
CA LEU A 231 7.33 -12.11 -0.14
C LEU A 231 8.16 -11.68 1.08
N GLY A 232 8.37 -12.56 2.07
CA GLY A 232 9.11 -12.27 3.30
C GLY A 232 8.26 -11.75 4.47
N GLY A 233 6.95 -11.62 4.27
CA GLY A 233 6.02 -11.10 5.28
C GLY A 233 6.10 -9.60 5.52
N TRP A 234 5.42 -9.10 6.56
CA TRP A 234 5.48 -7.68 6.90
C TRP A 234 6.84 -7.30 7.46
N LEU A 235 7.27 -6.07 7.19
CA LEU A 235 8.41 -5.49 7.87
C LEU A 235 8.01 -5.16 9.32
N GLY A 236 8.63 -5.84 10.29
CA GLY A 236 8.52 -5.49 11.71
C GLY A 236 9.57 -4.46 12.11
N ALA A 237 9.43 -3.86 13.30
CA ALA A 237 10.51 -3.07 13.87
C ALA A 237 11.80 -3.92 13.99
N PRO A 238 12.96 -3.39 13.56
CA PRO A 238 14.24 -4.08 13.76
C PRO A 238 14.53 -4.23 15.26
N MET A 239 15.20 -5.32 15.60
CA MET A 239 15.62 -5.65 16.96
C MET A 239 17.14 -5.53 17.11
N SER A 240 17.64 -5.99 18.26
CA SER A 240 19.04 -6.18 18.65
C SER A 240 20.03 -6.33 17.49
N ASN A 241 21.27 -5.86 17.69
CA ASN A 241 22.34 -5.98 16.70
C ASN A 241 22.50 -7.42 16.14
N GLU A 242 22.20 -8.45 16.95
CA GLU A 242 22.25 -9.86 16.52
C GLU A 242 21.17 -10.23 15.49
N GLU A 243 19.92 -9.83 15.69
CA GLU A 243 18.84 -10.13 14.76
C GLU A 243 18.97 -9.34 13.47
N MET A 244 19.53 -8.13 13.58
CA MET A 244 19.94 -7.35 12.42
C MET A 244 21.08 -8.03 11.64
N ASN A 245 22.08 -8.61 12.33
CA ASN A 245 23.13 -9.37 11.67
C ASN A 245 22.59 -10.65 11.02
N LYS A 246 21.61 -11.33 11.62
CA LYS A 246 20.88 -12.45 11.00
C LYS A 246 20.12 -12.02 9.75
N LEU A 247 19.54 -10.82 9.75
CA LEU A 247 18.87 -10.27 8.57
C LEU A 247 19.85 -9.90 7.45
N LYS A 248 21.08 -9.52 7.79
CA LYS A 248 22.15 -9.27 6.81
C LYS A 248 22.69 -10.58 6.20
N SER A 249 22.68 -11.68 6.96
CA SER A 249 23.29 -12.96 6.59
C SER A 249 22.35 -14.01 5.99
N ALA A 250 21.07 -14.04 6.39
CA ALA A 250 20.03 -14.80 5.69
C ALA A 250 19.79 -14.17 4.31
N ASP A 251 19.36 -14.93 3.30
CA ASP A 251 19.06 -14.48 1.92
C ASP A 251 18.22 -13.18 1.91
N SER A 252 18.94 -12.06 2.00
CA SER A 252 18.47 -10.77 2.50
C SER A 252 17.81 -9.94 1.41
N SER A 253 17.75 -10.53 0.21
CA SER A 253 17.21 -9.93 -1.00
C SER A 253 15.77 -9.46 -0.82
N ASN A 254 14.93 -10.19 -0.09
CA ASN A 254 13.54 -9.80 0.17
C ASN A 254 13.42 -8.66 1.19
N TYR A 255 14.23 -8.68 2.25
CA TYR A 255 14.20 -7.63 3.26
C TYR A 255 14.62 -6.27 2.68
N TYR A 256 15.74 -6.23 1.93
CA TYR A 256 16.23 -4.99 1.34
C TYR A 256 15.30 -4.41 0.27
N ARG A 257 14.41 -5.22 -0.32
CA ARG A 257 13.36 -4.72 -1.23
C ARG A 257 12.34 -3.84 -0.50
N LEU A 258 12.07 -4.11 0.77
CA LEU A 258 11.10 -3.37 1.58
C LEU A 258 11.67 -2.09 2.20
N VAL A 259 12.99 -1.87 2.12
CA VAL A 259 13.67 -0.77 2.80
C VAL A 259 14.28 0.20 1.79
N HIS A 260 13.97 1.49 1.92
CA HIS A 260 14.61 2.50 1.09
C HIS A 260 16.08 2.69 1.51
N SER A 261 17.00 2.88 0.57
CA SER A 261 18.43 3.02 0.89
C SER A 261 18.73 4.18 1.84
N SER A 262 17.92 5.24 1.82
CA SER A 262 18.02 6.35 2.77
C SER A 262 17.70 5.97 4.21
N GLU A 263 16.94 4.90 4.44
CA GLU A 263 16.63 4.37 5.78
C GLU A 263 17.76 3.47 6.31
N LEU A 264 18.70 3.06 5.45
CA LEU A 264 19.91 2.30 5.81
C LEU A 264 21.10 3.21 6.12
N ARG A 265 21.07 4.48 5.68
CA ARG A 265 22.15 5.46 5.92
C ARG A 265 22.01 6.05 7.32
N GLU A 266 22.64 5.35 8.27
CA GLU A 266 22.93 5.67 9.68
C GLU A 266 22.38 6.99 10.26
N THR A 267 21.42 6.87 11.18
CA THR A 267 21.29 7.76 12.33
C THR A 267 22.19 7.23 13.45
N SER A 268 23.47 7.61 13.48
CA SER A 268 24.48 7.07 14.42
C SER A 268 24.71 5.54 14.31
N PRO A 269 25.94 5.04 14.56
CA PRO A 269 26.19 3.61 14.58
C PRO A 269 25.31 2.91 15.63
N GLY A 270 24.40 2.04 15.20
CA GLY A 270 23.58 1.20 16.08
C GLY A 270 22.14 1.66 16.34
N VAL A 271 21.68 2.81 15.83
CA VAL A 271 20.27 3.24 15.94
C VAL A 271 19.61 3.17 14.57
N MET A 272 18.80 2.13 14.34
CA MET A 272 17.96 2.01 13.15
C MET A 272 16.82 3.03 13.19
N SER A 273 16.40 3.50 12.01
CA SER A 273 15.28 4.43 11.90
C SER A 273 13.99 3.83 12.47
N GLN A 274 13.33 4.55 13.38
CA GLN A 274 11.99 4.22 13.86
C GLN A 274 10.94 4.17 12.71
N THR A 275 11.28 4.61 11.49
CA THR A 275 10.39 4.52 10.33
C THR A 275 10.20 3.11 9.78
N LEU A 276 11.04 2.15 10.16
CA LEU A 276 10.96 0.77 9.64
C LEU A 276 9.70 0.03 10.09
N ARG A 277 9.12 0.41 11.22
CA ARG A 277 7.82 -0.10 11.70
C ARG A 277 6.60 0.60 11.08
N LEU A 278 6.82 1.60 10.21
CA LEU A 278 5.76 2.38 9.59
C LEU A 278 5.52 1.94 8.14
N ALA A 279 4.27 2.12 7.69
CA ALA A 279 3.84 1.83 6.32
C ALA A 279 4.14 0.38 5.89
N GLU A 280 4.03 -0.57 6.83
CA GLU A 280 4.29 -1.99 6.60
C GLU A 280 3.38 -2.58 5.51
N ASP A 281 2.17 -2.05 5.42
CA ASP A 281 1.17 -2.35 4.40
C ASP A 281 1.67 -1.92 3.00
N THR A 282 2.07 -0.67 2.87
CA THR A 282 2.60 -0.07 1.63
C THR A 282 3.86 -0.78 1.18
N ARG A 283 4.74 -1.13 2.13
CA ARG A 283 5.97 -1.90 1.86
C ARG A 283 5.63 -3.27 1.27
N LEU A 284 4.75 -4.04 1.92
CA LEU A 284 4.37 -5.36 1.45
C LEU A 284 3.59 -5.30 0.12
N PHE A 285 2.78 -4.26 -0.09
CA PHE A 285 2.10 -3.99 -1.35
C PHE A 285 3.09 -3.81 -2.51
N TYR A 286 4.18 -3.05 -2.31
CA TYR A 286 5.20 -2.91 -3.35
C TYR A 286 6.07 -4.15 -3.54
N ALA A 287 6.34 -4.93 -2.48
CA ALA A 287 6.96 -6.25 -2.67
C ALA A 287 6.08 -7.17 -3.52
N HIS A 288 4.77 -7.18 -3.27
CA HIS A 288 3.81 -7.94 -4.07
C HIS A 288 3.88 -7.53 -5.54
N LEU A 289 3.82 -6.23 -5.85
CA LEU A 289 3.87 -5.72 -7.23
C LEU A 289 5.19 -6.00 -7.92
N ARG A 290 6.32 -5.80 -7.22
CA ARG A 290 7.66 -6.12 -7.75
C ARG A 290 7.80 -7.61 -8.06
N ALA A 291 7.16 -8.48 -7.26
CA ALA A 291 7.14 -9.92 -7.49
C ALA A 291 6.12 -10.36 -8.56
N GLU A 292 5.56 -9.41 -9.32
CA GLU A 292 4.55 -9.65 -10.36
C GLU A 292 3.25 -10.28 -9.83
N GLY A 293 2.89 -9.94 -8.59
CA GLY A 293 1.59 -10.23 -8.05
C GLY A 293 0.47 -9.46 -8.77
N THR A 294 -0.74 -10.01 -8.75
CA THR A 294 -1.91 -9.39 -9.38
C THR A 294 -2.84 -8.79 -8.34
N LEU A 295 -3.37 -7.60 -8.63
CA LEU A 295 -4.31 -6.89 -7.76
C LEU A 295 -5.75 -7.11 -8.22
N HIS A 296 -6.64 -7.42 -7.27
CA HIS A 296 -8.07 -7.63 -7.53
C HIS A 296 -8.91 -6.91 -6.48
N LEU A 297 -9.94 -6.19 -6.91
CA LEU A 297 -10.92 -5.58 -6.00
C LEU A 297 -12.25 -6.34 -6.11
N HIS A 298 -12.60 -7.08 -5.06
CA HIS A 298 -13.91 -7.75 -5.01
C HIS A 298 -15.01 -6.72 -4.73
N ARG A 299 -16.05 -6.73 -5.56
CA ARG A 299 -17.17 -5.77 -5.49
C ARG A 299 -18.46 -6.54 -5.25
N THR A 300 -19.23 -6.09 -4.28
CA THR A 300 -20.44 -6.74 -3.77
C THR A 300 -21.54 -5.71 -3.60
N SER A 301 -22.80 -6.14 -3.43
CA SER A 301 -23.92 -5.23 -3.19
C SER A 301 -23.83 -4.51 -1.84
N ALA A 302 -23.12 -5.10 -0.88
CA ALA A 302 -22.82 -4.54 0.43
C ALA A 302 -21.32 -4.65 0.75
N PRO A 303 -20.74 -3.70 1.51
CA PRO A 303 -19.36 -3.81 1.99
C PRO A 303 -19.09 -5.10 2.78
N LEU A 304 -17.83 -5.52 2.80
CA LEU A 304 -17.39 -6.74 3.49
C LEU A 304 -16.58 -6.49 4.76
N VAL A 305 -16.17 -5.25 5.00
CA VAL A 305 -15.54 -4.82 6.27
C VAL A 305 -15.95 -3.39 6.61
N SER A 306 -16.20 -3.12 7.88
CA SER A 306 -16.33 -1.75 8.39
C SER A 306 -15.03 -1.31 9.02
N TYR A 307 -14.44 -0.26 8.44
CA TYR A 307 -13.24 0.38 8.96
C TYR A 307 -13.63 1.46 9.98
N ARG A 308 -13.31 1.21 11.26
CA ARG A 308 -13.41 2.22 12.33
C ARG A 308 -12.35 3.31 12.20
N HIS A 309 -12.80 4.51 11.88
CA HIS A 309 -11.92 5.67 11.86
C HIS A 309 -11.79 6.26 13.27
N ARG A 310 -10.58 6.19 13.84
CA ARG A 310 -10.23 6.90 15.07
C ARG A 310 -9.43 8.16 14.75
N VAL A 311 -10.06 9.32 14.96
CA VAL A 311 -9.45 10.63 14.74
C VAL A 311 -8.17 10.75 15.58
N GLY A 312 -7.06 11.10 14.93
CA GLY A 312 -5.75 11.29 15.59
C GLY A 312 -5.02 10.02 16.02
N MET A 313 -5.62 8.84 15.87
CA MET A 313 -5.04 7.55 16.30
C MET A 313 -4.62 6.66 15.12
N SER A 314 -4.94 7.05 13.88
CA SER A 314 -4.51 6.32 12.69
C SER A 314 -2.99 6.40 12.50
N GLN A 315 -2.32 5.26 12.36
CA GLN A 315 -0.89 5.22 12.01
C GLN A 315 -0.59 5.93 10.68
N SER A 316 -1.54 5.93 9.75
CA SER A 316 -1.43 6.65 8.47
C SER A 316 -1.24 8.16 8.71
N SER A 317 -1.85 8.72 9.76
CA SER A 317 -1.69 10.15 10.12
C SER A 317 -0.32 10.48 10.71
N GLY A 318 0.30 9.51 11.40
CA GLY A 318 1.67 9.63 11.94
C GLY A 318 2.77 9.32 10.93
N THR A 319 2.43 8.75 9.77
CA THR A 319 3.41 8.33 8.77
C THR A 319 3.95 9.55 8.00
N PRO A 320 5.27 9.80 7.99
CA PRO A 320 5.83 10.96 7.30
C PRO A 320 5.55 10.91 5.80
N ARG A 321 4.99 11.99 5.22
CA ARG A 321 4.80 12.11 3.76
C ARG A 321 6.08 11.83 2.96
N LYS A 322 7.22 12.27 3.49
CA LYS A 322 8.53 12.04 2.88
C LYS A 322 8.87 10.54 2.81
N LEU A 323 8.50 9.76 3.83
CA LEU A 323 8.67 8.32 3.83
C LEU A 323 7.80 7.68 2.74
N LEU A 324 6.51 8.03 2.67
CA LEU A 324 5.62 7.50 1.62
C LEU A 324 6.13 7.83 0.21
N MET A 325 6.62 9.06 -0.01
CA MET A 325 7.23 9.45 -1.28
C MET A 325 8.50 8.62 -1.58
N GLN A 326 9.35 8.34 -0.57
CA GLN A 326 10.52 7.48 -0.74
C GLN A 326 10.14 6.05 -1.12
N LEU A 327 9.13 5.47 -0.46
CA LEU A 327 8.64 4.13 -0.79
C LEU A 327 8.07 4.06 -2.20
N ARG A 328 7.25 5.06 -2.59
CA ARG A 328 6.68 5.19 -3.94
C ARG A 328 7.76 5.35 -5.00
N ALA A 329 8.75 6.22 -4.77
CA ALA A 329 9.84 6.45 -5.70
C ALA A 329 10.69 5.19 -5.90
N LYS A 330 11.09 4.52 -4.82
CA LYS A 330 11.82 3.24 -4.93
C LYS A 330 11.02 2.17 -5.64
N ALA A 331 9.74 2.00 -5.30
CA ALA A 331 8.90 1.02 -5.97
C ALA A 331 8.76 1.32 -7.48
N TRP A 332 8.63 2.59 -7.84
CA TRP A 332 8.60 3.02 -9.23
C TRP A 332 9.93 2.75 -9.94
N GLU A 333 11.08 3.04 -9.34
CA GLU A 333 12.39 2.69 -9.92
C GLU A 333 12.49 1.20 -10.20
N ASP A 334 12.14 0.42 -9.18
CA ASP A 334 12.23 -1.04 -9.16
C ASP A 334 11.32 -1.72 -10.19
N ILE A 335 10.12 -1.18 -10.41
CA ILE A 335 9.08 -1.80 -11.24
C ILE A 335 9.07 -1.21 -12.66
N VAL A 336 9.30 0.09 -12.79
CA VAL A 336 9.09 0.84 -14.04
C VAL A 336 10.42 1.22 -14.68
N PHE A 337 11.31 1.89 -13.94
CA PHE A 337 12.54 2.44 -14.52
C PHE A 337 13.52 1.35 -14.95
N PHE A 338 13.87 0.44 -14.04
CA PHE A 338 14.72 -0.71 -14.31
C PHE A 338 13.93 -1.85 -14.97
N GLY A 339 12.66 -2.00 -14.59
CA GLY A 339 11.82 -3.09 -15.06
C GLY A 339 12.33 -4.48 -14.66
N LYS A 340 11.72 -5.52 -15.23
CA LYS A 340 11.97 -6.93 -14.86
C LYS A 340 13.39 -7.42 -15.12
N LYS A 341 14.03 -6.89 -16.16
CA LYS A 341 15.36 -7.34 -16.60
C LYS A 341 16.50 -6.69 -15.81
N GLY A 342 16.17 -5.81 -14.86
CA GLY A 342 17.16 -5.18 -13.99
C GLY A 342 17.88 -4.00 -14.66
N PRO A 343 18.92 -3.47 -13.99
CA PRO A 343 19.60 -2.23 -14.39
C PRO A 343 20.29 -2.29 -15.74
N ASP A 344 20.68 -3.49 -16.19
CA ASP A 344 21.40 -3.68 -17.45
C ASP A 344 20.49 -3.61 -18.70
N ASN A 345 19.17 -3.48 -18.52
CA ASN A 345 18.22 -3.42 -19.63
C ASN A 345 17.78 -1.97 -19.93
N GLU A 346 18.01 -1.53 -21.16
CA GLU A 346 17.51 -0.24 -21.63
C GLU A 346 15.97 -0.24 -21.67
N THR A 347 15.34 0.76 -21.04
CA THR A 347 13.90 0.99 -21.04
C THR A 347 13.60 2.33 -21.71
N VAL A 348 12.32 2.58 -22.01
CA VAL A 348 11.88 3.89 -22.51
C VAL A 348 12.25 5.03 -21.54
N TRP A 349 12.42 4.71 -20.26
CA TRP A 349 12.75 5.66 -19.20
C TRP A 349 14.25 5.91 -19.04
N SER A 350 15.10 4.91 -19.33
CA SER A 350 16.56 5.04 -19.17
C SER A 350 17.27 5.53 -20.43
N LYS A 351 16.72 5.24 -21.62
CA LYS A 351 17.31 5.58 -22.93
C LYS A 351 17.60 7.07 -23.10
N ASN A 352 16.53 7.88 -23.11
CA ASN A 352 16.59 9.33 -23.31
C ASN A 352 16.27 10.12 -22.04
N GLY A 353 16.08 9.43 -20.91
CA GLY A 353 15.59 10.03 -19.68
C GLY A 353 14.09 10.27 -19.68
N PHE A 354 13.61 11.08 -18.73
CA PHE A 354 12.18 11.34 -18.54
C PHE A 354 11.90 12.72 -17.96
N ALA A 355 10.67 13.19 -18.10
CA ALA A 355 10.21 14.45 -17.54
C ALA A 355 9.40 14.24 -16.24
N ILE A 356 9.49 15.21 -15.32
CA ILE A 356 8.64 15.26 -14.12
C ILE A 356 7.61 16.38 -14.28
N TRP A 357 6.33 16.06 -14.32
CA TRP A 357 5.27 17.05 -14.30
C TRP A 357 4.96 17.47 -12.86
N GLY A 358 5.14 18.76 -12.59
CA GLY A 358 4.88 19.41 -11.33
C GLY A 358 6.17 19.91 -10.68
N ALA A 359 6.57 21.15 -10.99
CA ALA A 359 7.75 21.79 -10.39
C ALA A 359 7.52 22.29 -8.95
N GLY A 360 6.54 21.69 -8.25
CA GLY A 360 6.11 22.03 -6.89
C GLY A 360 6.86 21.23 -5.83
N ARG A 361 6.25 21.10 -4.65
CA ARG A 361 6.80 20.34 -3.52
C ARG A 361 6.95 18.86 -3.87
N ASP A 362 5.85 18.21 -4.27
CA ASP A 362 5.81 16.76 -4.46
C ASP A 362 6.73 16.29 -5.61
N GLY A 363 6.79 17.01 -6.75
CA GLY A 363 7.74 16.67 -7.82
C GLY A 363 9.21 16.86 -7.44
N LYS A 364 9.53 17.88 -6.63
CA LYS A 364 10.90 18.05 -6.10
C LYS A 364 11.24 16.99 -5.06
N ASP A 365 10.28 16.57 -4.24
CA ASP A 365 10.49 15.54 -3.24
C ASP A 365 10.59 14.15 -3.87
N PHE A 366 9.85 13.88 -4.95
CA PHE A 366 10.04 12.71 -5.80
C PHE A 366 11.47 12.66 -6.37
N LEU A 367 11.94 13.74 -7.01
CA LEU A 367 13.31 13.81 -7.54
C LEU A 367 14.38 13.55 -6.46
N LYS A 368 14.21 14.08 -5.24
CA LYS A 368 15.14 13.84 -4.12
C LYS A 368 15.05 12.43 -3.56
N ALA A 369 13.92 11.75 -3.74
CA ALA A 369 13.72 10.38 -3.29
C ALA A 369 14.36 9.37 -4.26
N LEU A 370 14.56 9.73 -5.52
CA LEU A 370 15.22 8.89 -6.50
C LEU A 370 16.68 8.59 -6.13
N SER A 371 17.17 7.43 -6.56
CA SER A 371 18.58 7.09 -6.53
C SER A 371 19.39 8.02 -7.44
N PRO A 372 20.70 8.24 -7.17
CA PRO A 372 21.51 9.14 -7.97
C PRO A 372 21.54 8.79 -9.47
N GLU A 373 21.54 7.50 -9.79
CA GLU A 373 21.49 7.00 -11.16
C GLU A 373 20.20 7.43 -11.88
N VAL A 374 19.04 7.17 -11.28
CA VAL A 374 17.75 7.53 -11.89
C VAL A 374 17.53 9.05 -11.91
N ALA A 375 17.91 9.76 -10.84
CA ALA A 375 17.84 11.22 -10.78
C ALA A 375 18.69 11.90 -11.88
N SER A 376 19.80 11.28 -12.30
CA SER A 376 20.61 11.78 -13.41
C SER A 376 19.88 11.76 -14.76
N ARG A 377 18.85 10.90 -14.90
CA ARG A 377 18.05 10.74 -16.12
C ARG A 377 16.84 11.68 -16.22
N VAL A 378 16.63 12.55 -15.23
CA VAL A 378 15.54 13.54 -15.31
C VAL A 378 15.92 14.67 -16.27
N VAL A 379 15.21 14.84 -17.38
CA VAL A 379 15.57 15.85 -18.38
C VAL A 379 15.09 17.23 -17.97
N CYS A 380 13.83 17.33 -17.57
CA CYS A 380 13.21 18.60 -17.19
C CYS A 380 12.08 18.39 -16.17
N PHE A 381 11.74 19.46 -15.47
CA PHE A 381 10.40 19.61 -14.92
C PHE A 381 9.49 20.24 -15.96
N VAL A 382 8.21 19.89 -15.94
CA VAL A 382 7.17 20.65 -16.62
C VAL A 382 6.13 21.19 -15.64
N ASP A 383 5.52 22.30 -16.00
CA ASP A 383 4.42 22.90 -15.25
C ASP A 383 3.40 23.54 -16.21
N VAL A 384 2.24 23.91 -15.68
CA VAL A 384 1.19 24.64 -16.42
C VAL A 384 1.22 26.14 -16.10
N ASP A 385 1.78 26.54 -14.96
CA ASP A 385 1.84 27.94 -14.54
C ASP A 385 2.99 28.69 -15.22
N SER A 386 2.70 29.41 -16.30
CA SER A 386 3.68 30.24 -17.04
C SER A 386 4.40 31.27 -16.16
N ASN A 387 3.72 31.86 -15.18
CA ASN A 387 4.35 32.83 -14.28
C ASN A 387 5.41 32.17 -13.40
N LYS A 388 5.12 30.95 -12.93
CA LYS A 388 6.06 30.14 -12.14
C LYS A 388 7.26 29.73 -12.99
N ILE A 389 7.02 29.34 -14.24
CA ILE A 389 8.05 28.94 -15.20
C ILE A 389 9.00 30.12 -15.47
N GLU A 390 8.47 31.30 -15.82
CA GLU A 390 9.27 32.49 -16.13
C GLU A 390 10.11 32.98 -14.95
N LYS A 391 9.57 32.89 -13.73
CA LYS A 391 10.27 33.35 -12.51
C LYS A 391 11.36 32.40 -12.06
N ILE A 392 11.10 31.08 -12.08
CA ILE A 392 12.03 30.11 -11.51
C ILE A 392 13.04 29.64 -12.56
N LYS A 393 12.59 29.37 -13.79
CA LYS A 393 13.34 28.87 -14.96
C LYS A 393 14.07 27.53 -14.78
N PHE A 394 14.78 27.35 -13.67
CA PHE A 394 15.56 26.17 -13.35
C PHE A 394 15.36 25.77 -11.89
N TYR A 395 15.28 24.47 -11.65
CA TYR A 395 15.45 23.90 -10.32
C TYR A 395 16.94 23.65 -10.05
N ASP A 396 17.46 24.30 -9.02
CA ASP A 396 18.85 24.14 -8.56
C ASP A 396 18.85 23.28 -7.28
N ASN A 397 19.50 22.12 -7.34
CA ASN A 397 19.69 21.25 -6.17
C ASN A 397 21.18 20.88 -6.06
N PRO A 398 21.91 21.46 -5.08
CA PRO A 398 23.33 21.19 -4.88
C PRO A 398 23.68 19.71 -4.72
N THR A 399 22.76 18.90 -4.19
CA THR A 399 22.96 17.46 -3.99
C THR A 399 22.94 16.67 -5.30
N ILE A 400 22.24 17.17 -6.33
CA ILE A 400 22.15 16.53 -7.66
C ILE A 400 23.29 17.04 -8.57
N GLY A 401 23.92 18.15 -8.21
CA GLY A 401 25.10 18.68 -8.91
C GLY A 401 24.82 19.30 -10.28
N ARG A 402 23.55 19.45 -10.68
CA ARG A 402 23.14 20.11 -11.93
C ARG A 402 21.84 20.90 -11.78
N ARG A 403 21.63 21.84 -12.71
CA ARG A 403 20.38 22.60 -12.87
C ARG A 403 19.44 21.87 -13.82
N ILE A 404 18.18 21.73 -13.44
CA ILE A 404 17.15 21.07 -14.25
C ILE A 404 16.16 22.14 -14.72
N PRO A 405 15.94 22.33 -16.04
CA PRO A 405 15.02 23.34 -16.52
C PRO A 405 13.57 23.04 -16.15
N ILE A 406 12.80 24.11 -15.97
CA ILE A 406 11.35 24.06 -15.78
C ILE A 406 10.72 24.62 -17.05
N LEU A 407 9.94 23.79 -17.73
CA LEU A 407 9.36 24.07 -19.03
C LEU A 407 7.83 24.06 -18.96
N HIS A 408 7.17 24.58 -19.99
CA HIS A 408 5.72 24.42 -20.12
C HIS A 408 5.38 23.01 -20.62
N PHE A 409 4.35 22.38 -20.06
CA PHE A 409 4.01 20.97 -20.37
C PHE A 409 3.69 20.73 -21.86
N SER A 410 3.19 21.74 -22.57
CA SER A 410 2.84 21.63 -23.99
C SER A 410 4.02 21.26 -24.88
N LEU A 411 5.26 21.46 -24.43
CA LEU A 411 6.47 21.05 -25.15
C LEU A 411 6.65 19.53 -25.18
N LEU A 412 5.92 18.77 -24.36
CA LEU A 412 5.91 17.30 -24.39
C LEU A 412 4.93 16.74 -25.43
N ALA A 413 4.05 17.56 -25.99
CA ALA A 413 3.04 17.08 -26.94
C ALA A 413 3.69 16.63 -28.25
N LYS A 414 3.35 15.44 -28.72
CA LYS A 414 3.84 14.87 -30.00
C LYS A 414 3.45 15.75 -31.19
N ASN A 415 2.33 16.47 -31.10
CA ASN A 415 1.86 17.40 -32.11
C ASN A 415 1.71 18.79 -31.50
N ALA A 416 2.72 19.66 -31.69
CA ALA A 416 2.74 21.01 -31.12
C ALA A 416 1.48 21.85 -31.45
N ASN A 417 0.89 21.65 -32.63
CA ASN A 417 -0.29 22.40 -33.09
C ASN A 417 -1.60 22.04 -32.37
N LYS A 418 -1.69 20.93 -31.62
CA LYS A 418 -2.92 20.54 -30.87
C LYS A 418 -2.94 21.02 -29.42
N CYS A 419 -1.77 21.23 -28.82
CA CYS A 419 -1.64 21.39 -27.37
C CYS A 419 -1.72 22.85 -26.89
N VAL A 420 -1.51 23.82 -27.79
CA VAL A 420 -1.45 25.25 -27.45
C VAL A 420 -2.85 25.88 -27.37
N ASP A 421 -3.80 25.42 -28.20
CA ASP A 421 -5.12 26.05 -28.30
C ASP A 421 -6.11 25.67 -27.17
N ASN A 422 -5.80 24.67 -26.34
CA ASN A 422 -6.75 24.09 -25.37
C ASN A 422 -6.18 23.87 -23.96
N VAL A 423 -5.26 24.71 -23.48
CA VAL A 423 -4.73 24.59 -22.11
C VAL A 423 -5.82 24.89 -21.08
N VAL A 424 -6.19 23.89 -20.28
CA VAL A 424 -7.24 24.03 -19.26
C VAL A 424 -6.60 24.31 -17.90
N PHE A 425 -6.88 25.48 -17.31
CA PHE A 425 -6.53 25.76 -15.92
C PHE A 425 -7.67 25.33 -14.99
N GLY A 426 -7.45 24.25 -14.24
CA GLY A 426 -8.40 23.82 -13.20
C GLY A 426 -8.19 24.55 -11.89
N ARG A 427 -9.28 24.88 -11.21
CA ARG A 427 -9.23 25.37 -9.82
C ARG A 427 -9.26 24.18 -8.87
N VAL A 428 -8.42 24.21 -7.83
CA VAL A 428 -8.52 23.22 -6.75
C VAL A 428 -9.82 23.44 -5.98
N SER A 429 -10.69 22.44 -5.95
CA SER A 429 -11.93 22.49 -5.15
C SER A 429 -11.57 22.64 -3.67
N LYS A 430 -11.80 23.84 -3.12
CA LYS A 430 -11.62 24.15 -1.68
C LYS A 430 -12.98 24.20 -0.95
N GLU A 431 -13.89 23.29 -1.26
CA GLU A 431 -15.15 23.21 -0.51
C GLU A 431 -14.87 22.68 0.91
N LYS A 432 -14.73 23.59 1.87
CA LYS A 432 -14.96 23.31 3.29
C LYS A 432 -16.47 23.23 3.49
N LYS A 433 -17.03 22.02 3.58
CA LYS A 433 -18.33 21.84 4.22
C LYS A 433 -18.10 21.78 5.73
N ASN A 434 -18.79 22.61 6.48
CA ASN A 434 -18.65 22.78 7.93
C ASN A 434 -18.65 21.41 8.65
N GLY A 435 -17.55 21.08 9.31
CA GLY A 435 -17.33 19.81 10.01
C GLY A 435 -15.86 19.47 10.27
N ASP A 436 -14.92 20.11 9.55
CA ASP A 436 -13.49 19.84 9.72
C ASP A 436 -12.89 20.55 10.96
N ALA A 437 -12.96 19.88 12.11
CA ALA A 437 -12.07 20.18 13.23
C ALA A 437 -10.75 19.41 13.06
N PHE A 438 -9.88 19.93 12.20
CA PHE A 438 -8.44 19.68 12.23
C PHE A 438 -7.75 21.05 12.20
N ASP A 439 -7.82 21.77 13.31
CA ASP A 439 -7.07 23.00 13.55
C ASP A 439 -5.85 22.68 14.40
N THR A 440 -4.68 22.57 13.77
CA THR A 440 -3.41 22.47 14.48
C THR A 440 -2.77 23.85 14.59
N ASN A 441 -2.77 24.38 15.81
CA ASN A 441 -1.83 25.36 16.38
C ASN A 441 -1.55 26.64 15.58
N LYS A 442 -2.38 27.66 15.80
CA LYS A 442 -1.93 29.07 15.76
C LYS A 442 -1.24 29.43 17.07
N GLN A 443 0.09 29.33 17.11
CA GLN A 443 0.87 30.19 18.00
C GLN A 443 1.13 31.51 17.28
N LYS A 444 0.54 32.58 17.84
CA LYS A 444 0.92 33.96 17.53
C LYS A 444 2.35 34.15 18.01
N ASP A 445 3.23 34.62 17.12
CA ASP A 445 4.45 35.26 17.58
C ASP A 445 4.68 36.59 16.86
N THR A 446 5.24 37.48 17.64
CA THR A 446 5.17 38.94 17.50
C THR A 446 6.29 39.50 16.62
N THR A 447 5.97 40.61 15.99
CA THR A 447 6.85 41.52 15.23
C THR A 447 8.24 41.72 15.84
N ARG A 448 9.29 41.39 15.08
CA ARG A 448 10.61 42.04 15.16
C ARG A 448 11.16 42.30 13.77
N LYS A 449 11.31 43.58 13.43
CA LYS A 449 12.15 44.08 12.34
C LYS A 449 13.61 43.77 12.65
N CYS A 450 14.38 43.28 11.69
CA CYS A 450 15.83 43.39 11.69
C CYS A 450 16.37 43.47 10.25
N GLU A 451 17.40 44.30 10.10
CA GLU A 451 17.94 44.90 8.89
C GLU A 451 18.74 43.93 7.99
N GLU A 452 18.79 44.25 6.70
CA GLU A 452 19.58 43.56 5.68
C GLU A 452 21.10 43.80 5.83
N PRO A 453 21.95 42.77 5.71
CA PRO A 453 23.35 42.97 5.34
C PRO A 453 23.54 42.76 3.83
N LYS A 454 23.99 43.84 3.16
CA LYS A 454 24.48 43.85 1.78
C LYS A 454 25.58 42.79 1.56
N ARG A 455 25.32 41.77 0.74
CA ARG A 455 26.35 40.83 0.26
C ARG A 455 26.88 41.22 -1.12
N LYS A 456 28.20 41.35 -1.19
CA LYS A 456 29.02 41.73 -2.35
C LYS A 456 28.82 40.76 -3.53
N LYS A 457 28.69 41.32 -4.74
CA LYS A 457 28.66 40.60 -6.02
C LYS A 457 29.99 39.89 -6.26
N GLN A 458 30.00 38.56 -6.31
CA GLN A 458 31.07 37.78 -6.93
C GLN A 458 30.61 37.32 -8.32
N LYS A 459 31.36 37.71 -9.35
CA LYS A 459 31.18 37.30 -10.75
C LYS A 459 31.32 35.77 -10.85
N THR A 460 30.22 35.09 -11.15
CA THR A 460 30.21 33.66 -11.47
C THR A 460 30.44 33.48 -12.97
N LYS A 461 31.46 32.69 -13.33
CA LYS A 461 31.79 32.28 -14.70
C LYS A 461 30.58 31.59 -15.36
N SER A 462 30.26 31.97 -16.60
CA SER A 462 29.24 31.34 -17.42
C SER A 462 29.60 29.89 -17.70
N ARG A 463 28.82 28.96 -17.16
CA ARG A 463 28.85 27.54 -17.51
C ARG A 463 27.80 27.30 -18.59
N HIS A 464 28.17 26.58 -19.65
CA HIS A 464 27.38 26.28 -20.84
C HIS A 464 25.91 25.95 -20.51
N GLU A 465 24.98 26.72 -21.08
CA GLU A 465 23.57 26.35 -21.19
C GLU A 465 23.45 25.30 -22.29
N GLU A 466 23.35 24.03 -21.91
CA GLU A 466 22.97 22.97 -22.86
C GLU A 466 21.56 23.27 -23.36
N THR A 467 21.45 23.61 -24.64
CA THR A 467 20.20 23.81 -25.33
C THR A 467 19.55 22.43 -25.52
N ILE A 468 18.47 22.16 -24.79
CA ILE A 468 17.75 20.90 -24.92
C ILE A 468 17.11 20.84 -26.31
N ASP A 469 17.40 19.77 -27.05
CA ASP A 469 16.75 19.50 -28.33
C ASP A 469 15.25 19.25 -28.10
N LEU A 470 14.42 20.12 -28.69
CA LEU A 470 12.96 20.07 -28.60
C LEU A 470 12.39 18.76 -29.16
N SER A 471 13.06 18.12 -30.11
CA SER A 471 12.62 16.83 -30.66
C SER A 471 12.67 15.72 -29.61
N VAL A 472 13.64 15.75 -28.70
CA VAL A 472 13.78 14.77 -27.63
C VAL A 472 12.64 14.87 -26.62
N LEU A 473 12.14 16.09 -26.35
CA LEU A 473 11.06 16.32 -25.38
C LEU A 473 9.74 15.64 -25.77
N GLN A 474 9.44 15.55 -27.06
CA GLN A 474 8.19 14.99 -27.57
C GLN A 474 8.07 13.48 -27.35
N ASP A 475 9.19 12.79 -27.16
CA ASP A 475 9.26 11.35 -26.92
C ASP A 475 9.51 10.99 -25.45
N LEU A 476 9.78 11.98 -24.57
CA LEU A 476 10.08 11.69 -23.17
C LEU A 476 8.90 11.05 -22.46
N PRO A 477 9.08 9.92 -21.76
CA PRO A 477 8.08 9.45 -20.82
C PRO A 477 7.96 10.42 -19.63
N VAL A 478 6.83 10.36 -18.92
CA VAL A 478 6.45 11.40 -17.95
C VAL A 478 6.00 10.80 -16.61
N VAL A 479 6.56 11.33 -15.52
CA VAL A 479 6.04 11.10 -14.17
C VAL A 479 5.23 12.32 -13.73
N VAL A 480 3.95 12.13 -13.41
CA VAL A 480 3.05 13.20 -12.97
C VAL A 480 2.98 13.23 -11.44
N CYS A 481 3.62 14.25 -10.85
CA CYS A 481 3.65 14.51 -9.41
C CYS A 481 2.62 15.56 -8.98
N VAL A 482 1.44 15.54 -9.60
CA VAL A 482 0.31 16.42 -9.30
C VAL A 482 -0.90 15.55 -8.96
N ALA A 483 -1.60 15.88 -7.88
CA ALA A 483 -2.72 15.10 -7.40
C ALA A 483 -3.89 15.08 -8.40
N MET A 484 -4.30 13.88 -8.80
CA MET A 484 -5.50 13.65 -9.63
C MET A 484 -6.78 14.03 -8.89
N TYR A 485 -7.84 14.27 -9.66
CA TYR A 485 -9.21 14.52 -9.21
C TYR A 485 -9.40 15.79 -8.37
N ARG A 486 -8.36 16.61 -8.23
CA ARG A 486 -8.43 17.87 -7.46
C ARG A 486 -8.72 19.09 -8.32
N THR A 487 -8.68 18.97 -9.64
CA THR A 487 -8.76 20.10 -10.58
C THR A 487 -9.96 20.04 -11.51
N ASN A 488 -11.01 19.29 -11.13
CA ASN A 488 -12.22 19.07 -11.92
C ASN A 488 -11.93 18.61 -13.37
N GLY A 489 -10.96 17.69 -13.54
CA GLY A 489 -10.60 17.11 -14.83
C GLY A 489 -9.57 17.90 -15.64
N ALA A 490 -9.16 19.10 -15.20
CA ALA A 490 -8.23 19.92 -15.97
C ALA A 490 -6.83 19.31 -16.08
N LEU A 491 -6.30 18.76 -14.98
CA LEU A 491 -5.03 18.04 -15.00
C LEU A 491 -5.11 16.85 -15.95
N GLU A 492 -6.17 16.04 -15.82
CA GLU A 492 -6.39 14.84 -16.62
C GLU A 492 -6.49 15.18 -18.12
N SER A 493 -7.18 16.28 -18.47
CA SER A 493 -7.27 16.78 -19.84
C SER A 493 -5.91 17.22 -20.38
N ASN A 494 -5.13 17.98 -19.61
CA ASN A 494 -3.80 18.42 -20.02
C ASN A 494 -2.84 17.23 -20.16
N VAL A 495 -2.89 16.25 -19.25
CA VAL A 495 -2.08 15.02 -19.34
C VAL A 495 -2.48 14.18 -20.56
N ALA A 496 -3.77 14.10 -20.89
CA ALA A 496 -4.21 13.42 -22.11
C ALA A 496 -3.67 14.10 -23.38
N SER A 497 -3.55 15.44 -23.38
CA SER A 497 -3.09 16.21 -24.54
C SER A 497 -1.62 15.98 -24.94
N ILE A 498 -0.79 15.42 -24.04
CA ILE A 498 0.61 15.06 -24.37
C ILE A 498 0.73 13.66 -25.00
N GLU A 499 -0.39 12.95 -25.21
CA GLU A 499 -0.46 11.69 -25.97
C GLU A 499 0.50 10.59 -25.46
N ARG A 500 0.64 10.51 -24.12
CA ARG A 500 1.30 9.39 -23.44
C ARG A 500 0.28 8.34 -22.99
N VAL A 501 0.77 7.12 -22.80
CA VAL A 501 -0.01 5.94 -22.40
C VAL A 501 0.29 5.61 -20.93
N GLU A 502 -0.71 5.84 -20.07
CA GLU A 502 -0.64 5.44 -18.67
C GLU A 502 -0.24 3.97 -18.50
N GLY A 503 0.69 3.70 -17.59
CA GLY A 503 1.21 2.36 -17.33
C GLY A 503 2.38 1.95 -18.23
N LYS A 504 2.70 2.73 -19.27
CA LYS A 504 3.80 2.46 -20.21
C LYS A 504 4.87 3.55 -20.16
N ASP A 505 4.53 4.74 -20.63
CA ASP A 505 5.39 5.93 -20.73
C ASP A 505 4.80 7.12 -19.94
N LEU A 506 3.80 6.86 -19.10
CA LEU A 506 3.19 7.82 -18.18
C LEU A 506 2.81 7.14 -16.86
N TRP A 507 3.21 7.73 -15.74
CA TRP A 507 2.82 7.28 -14.40
C TRP A 507 2.49 8.46 -13.48
N HIS A 508 1.52 8.26 -12.59
CA HIS A 508 1.20 9.24 -11.54
C HIS A 508 1.79 8.81 -10.19
N ILE A 509 2.38 9.76 -9.47
CA ILE A 509 2.98 9.55 -8.15
C ILE A 509 2.55 10.69 -7.22
N SER A 510 2.09 10.41 -6.01
CA SER A 510 1.61 11.44 -5.06
C SER A 510 2.10 11.25 -3.63
#